data_AF-A0A7J3KTM0-F1
#
_entry.id   AF-A0A7J3KTM0-F1
#
_cell.length_a   1.000
_cell.length_b   1.000
_cell.length_c   1.000
_cell.angle_alpha   90.00
_cell.angle_beta   90.00
_cell.angle_gamma   90.00
#
_symmetry.space_group_name_H-M   'P 1'
#
loop_
_entity.id
_entity.type
_entity.pdbx_description
1 polymer ?
#
loop_
_entity_poly.entity_id
_entity_poly.type
_entity_poly.pdbx_seq_one_letter_code
_entity_poly.pdbx_strand_id
1 'polypeptide(L)' 'MGTIMSEARRGIIPGIVVEVARSEGVNPEKLTSMVARGVAVIPCNSSRDRKLGKPVAIGEGLT' A
#
# COMPACT_ATOMS: atom_id res chain seq x y z
N MET A 1 13.93 3.08 8.74
CA MET A 1 12.92 2.16 8.21
C MET A 1 11.55 2.68 8.64
N GLY A 2 10.72 3.11 7.69
CA GLY A 2 9.42 3.75 7.97
C GLY A 2 8.25 2.83 7.58
N THR A 3 7.04 3.19 7.98
CA THR A 3 5.83 2.51 7.49
C THR A 3 5.48 3.00 6.10
N ILE A 4 4.72 2.21 5.33
CA ILE A 4 4.20 2.61 4.01
C ILE A 4 3.44 3.94 4.11
N MET A 5 2.70 4.15 5.20
CA MET A 5 2.00 5.41 5.48
C MET A 5 2.95 6.60 5.62
N SER A 6 4.08 6.42 6.32
CA SER A 6 5.06 7.51 6.49
C SER A 6 5.69 7.94 5.17
N GLU A 7 5.91 6.99 4.25
CA GLU A 7 6.44 7.27 2.91
C GLU A 7 5.37 7.91 2.02
N ALA A 8 4.14 7.41 2.08
CA ALA A 8 3.00 7.97 1.34
C ALA A 8 2.74 9.45 1.73
N ARG A 9 2.84 9.79 3.02
CA ARG A 9 2.71 11.18 3.49
C ARG A 9 3.84 12.11 3.02
N ARG A 10 5.01 11.56 2.65
CA ARG A 10 6.14 12.30 2.08
C ARG A 10 6.02 12.48 0.56
N GLY A 11 4.93 12.02 -0.05
CA GLY A 11 4.75 12.03 -1.51
C GLY A 11 5.57 10.98 -2.24
N ILE A 12 6.16 10.02 -1.53
CA ILE A 12 6.87 8.89 -2.12
C ILE A 12 5.84 7.82 -2.43
N ILE A 13 5.94 7.17 -3.59
CA ILE A 13 5.13 6.00 -3.97
C ILE A 13 5.98 4.75 -3.73
N PRO A 14 5.78 4.01 -2.62
CA PRO A 14 6.55 2.82 -2.35
C PRO A 14 6.25 1.72 -3.39
N GLY A 15 7.26 0.93 -3.76
CA GLY A 15 7.07 -0.13 -4.77
C GLY A 15 5.98 -1.14 -4.44
N ILE A 16 5.76 -1.41 -3.15
CA ILE A 16 4.67 -2.29 -2.67
C ILE A 16 3.28 -1.71 -2.97
N VAL A 17 3.14 -0.37 -2.95
CA VAL A 17 1.88 0.29 -3.32
C VAL A 17 1.61 0.11 -4.80
N VAL A 18 2.64 0.15 -5.65
CA VAL A 18 2.50 -0.09 -7.10
C VAL A 18 2.07 -1.54 -7.37
N GLU A 19 2.67 -2.50 -6.68
CA GLU A 19 2.32 -3.92 -6.79
C GLU A 19 0.85 -4.17 -6.44
N VAL A 20 0.42 -3.67 -5.28
CA VAL A 20 -0.96 -3.83 -4.81
C VAL A 20 -1.94 -3.07 -5.69
N ALA A 21 -1.63 -1.82 -6.06
CA ALA A 21 -2.48 -1.02 -6.95
C ALA A 21 -2.77 -1.72 -8.28
N ARG A 22 -1.78 -2.42 -8.85
CA ARG A 22 -1.96 -3.23 -10.07
C ARG A 22 -2.88 -4.42 -9.85
N SER A 23 -2.77 -5.10 -8.72
CA SER A 23 -3.65 -6.24 -8.38
C SER A 23 -5.09 -5.79 -8.19
N GLU A 24 -5.29 -4.62 -7.58
CA GLU A 24 -6.59 -4.02 -7.26
C GLU A 24 -7.21 -3.26 -8.45
N GLY A 25 -6.46 -3.09 -9.55
CA GLY A 25 -6.92 -2.33 -10.73
C GLY A 25 -7.07 -0.81 -10.48
N VAL A 26 -6.38 -0.26 -9.47
CA VAL A 26 -6.44 1.16 -9.11
C VAL A 26 -5.17 1.90 -9.50
N ASN A 27 -5.26 3.22 -9.67
CA ASN A 27 -4.07 4.05 -9.91
C ASN A 27 -3.17 4.07 -8.64
N PRO A 28 -1.85 3.79 -8.75
CA PRO A 28 -0.91 3.85 -7.63
C PRO A 28 -0.90 5.20 -6.88
N GLU A 29 -1.09 6.32 -7.56
CA GLU A 29 -1.18 7.65 -6.93
C GLU A 29 -2.43 7.78 -6.08
N LYS A 30 -3.56 7.26 -6.58
CA LYS A 30 -4.83 7.21 -5.85
C LYS A 30 -4.68 6.36 -4.58
N LEU A 31 -4.09 5.17 -4.70
CA LEU A 31 -3.85 4.29 -3.55
C LEU A 31 -2.88 4.93 -2.54
N THR A 32 -1.82 5.59 -3.01
CA THR A 32 -0.88 6.32 -2.15
C THR A 32 -1.58 7.44 -1.38
N SER A 33 -2.45 8.20 -2.04
CA SER A 33 -3.26 9.24 -1.40
C SER A 33 -4.21 8.66 -0.34
N MET A 34 -4.85 7.54 -0.62
CA MET A 34 -5.71 6.83 0.35
C MET A 34 -4.92 6.36 1.58
N VAL A 35 -3.72 5.81 1.36
CA VAL A 35 -2.83 5.38 2.45
C VAL A 35 -2.33 6.58 3.27
N ALA A 36 -1.94 7.68 2.62
CA ALA A 36 -1.49 8.90 3.30
C ALA A 36 -2.59 9.50 4.20
N ARG A 37 -3.84 9.48 3.72
CA ARG A 37 -5.05 9.91 4.44
C ARG A 37 -5.47 8.95 5.55
N GLY A 38 -4.97 7.72 5.56
CA GLY A 38 -5.36 6.69 6.54
C GLY A 38 -6.71 6.03 6.26
N VAL A 39 -7.22 6.14 5.03
CA VAL A 39 -8.47 5.46 4.60
C VAL A 39 -8.21 4.14 3.87
N ALA A 40 -6.93 3.80 3.65
CA ALA A 40 -6.48 2.49 3.21
C ALA A 40 -5.18 2.09 3.94
N VAL A 41 -4.96 0.78 4.09
CA VAL A 41 -3.74 0.22 4.70
C VAL A 41 -3.25 -0.97 3.87
N ILE A 42 -1.93 -1.13 3.78
CA ILE A 42 -1.29 -2.32 3.21
C ILE A 42 -0.52 -3.02 4.34
N PRO A 43 -1.04 -4.13 4.89
CA PRO A 43 -0.37 -4.87 5.95
C PRO A 43 0.87 -5.57 5.40
N CYS A 44 2.02 -4.90 5.47
CA CYS A 44 3.30 -5.44 5.01
C CYS A 44 4.37 -5.22 6.07
N ASN A 45 4.55 -6.19 6.94
CA ASN A 45 5.66 -6.20 7.90
C ASN A 45 6.97 -6.54 7.16
N SER A 46 7.99 -5.69 7.27
CA SER A 46 9.30 -5.88 6.66
C SER A 46 10.00 -7.18 7.09
N SER A 47 9.69 -7.68 8.28
CA SER A 47 10.27 -8.92 8.83
C SER A 47 9.50 -10.17 8.41
N ARG A 48 8.37 -10.04 7.69
CA ARG A 48 7.57 -11.18 7.24
C ARG A 48 8.08 -11.66 5.89
N ASP A 49 8.27 -12.98 5.76
CA ASP A 49 8.63 -13.58 4.49
C ASP A 49 7.48 -13.38 3.48
N ARG A 50 7.81 -12.77 2.33
CA ARG A 50 6.87 -12.52 1.22
C ARG A 50 6.35 -13.81 0.58
N LYS A 51 6.96 -14.96 0.87
CA LYS A 51 6.45 -16.29 0.44
C LYS A 51 5.18 -16.72 1.18
N LEU A 52 4.83 -16.07 2.29
CA LEU A 52 3.68 -16.46 3.12
C LEU A 52 2.34 -15.87 2.66
N GLY A 53 2.33 -14.99 1.65
CA GLY A 53 1.09 -14.43 1.10
C GLY A 53 1.34 -13.21 0.21
N LYS A 54 0.44 -12.99 -0.74
CA LYS A 54 0.46 -11.78 -1.58
C LYS A 54 0.07 -10.56 -0.74
N PRO A 55 0.73 -9.41 -0.93
CA PRO A 55 0.31 -8.17 -0.29
C PRO A 55 -1.06 -7.75 -0.83
N VAL A 56 -1.90 -7.24 0.07
CA VAL A 56 -3.25 -6.74 -0.24
C VAL A 56 -3.43 -5.36 0.37
N ALA A 57 -4.31 -4.55 -0.21
CA ALA A 57 -4.74 -3.29 0.40
C ALA A 57 -6.14 -3.47 1.01
N ILE A 58 -6.36 -2.83 2.14
CA ILE A 58 -7.65 -2.84 2.85
C ILE A 58 -8.09 -1.39 2.98
N GLY A 59 -9.28 -1.08 2.47
CA GLY A 59 -9.83 0.27 2.45
C GLY A 59 -11.12 0.32 1.63
N GLU A 60 -11.89 1.38 1.83
CA GLU A 60 -13.16 1.56 1.11
C GLU A 60 -12.91 1.72 -0.40
N GLY A 61 -13.59 0.93 -1.22
CA GLY A 61 -13.45 0.95 -2.68
C GLY A 61 -12.26 0.16 -3.25
N LEU A 62 -11.69 -0.76 -2.45
CA LEU A 62 -10.70 -1.76 -2.87
C LEU A 62 -11.37 -3.15 -2.91
N THR A 63 -10.85 -4.09 -3.72
CA THR A 63 -11.52 -5.36 -4.06
C THR A 63 -10.58 -6.56 -4.06
#